data_AF-A0A2D4NJ23-F1
#
_entry.id   AF-A0A2D4NJ23-F1
#
_cell.length_a   1.000
_cell.length_b   1.000
_cell.length_c   1.000
_cell.angle_alpha   90.00
_cell.angle_beta   90.00
_cell.angle_gamma   90.00
#
_symmetry.space_group_name_H-M   'P 1'
#
loop_
_entity.id
_entity.type
_entity.pdbx_description
1 polymer ?
#
loop_
_entity_poly.entity_id
_entity_poly.type
_entity_poly.pdbx_seq_one_letter_code
_entity_poly.pdbx_strand_id
1 'polypeptide(L)'
;ILDILEYYEVHSEKQLALLFLDAQKAFNNVNWNFMLKQLKYMDFGNNFINVIRAIYSKQEARVIVNGEATQSFQIKKGTIQGWRLSPLLCILTLEVLKRMI
;
A
#
# COMPACT_ATOMS: atom_id res chain seq x y z
N ILE A 1 1.56 -19.07 -8.64
CA ILE A 1 0.88 -19.29 -9.94
C ILE A 1 1.36 -20.59 -10.55
N LEU A 2 2.68 -20.76 -10.76
CA LEU A 2 3.28 -22.03 -11.20
C LEU A 2 2.80 -23.22 -10.36
N ASP A 3 2.86 -23.13 -9.03
CA ASP A 3 2.39 -24.20 -8.15
C ASP A 3 0.91 -24.58 -8.35
N ILE A 4 0.05 -23.60 -8.67
CA ILE A 4 -1.39 -23.83 -8.91
C ILE A 4 -1.59 -24.48 -10.29
N LEU A 5 -0.79 -24.08 -11.29
CA LEU A 5 -0.83 -24.65 -12.63
C LEU A 5 -0.31 -26.09 -12.63
N GLU A 6 0.83 -26.36 -11.99
CA GLU A 6 1.39 -27.70 -11.82
C GLU A 6 0.42 -28.63 -11.08
N TYR A 7 -0.25 -28.14 -10.03
CA TYR A 7 -1.26 -28.91 -9.31
C TYR A 7 -2.43 -29.32 -10.21
N TYR A 8 -2.86 -28.42 -11.10
CA TYR A 8 -3.97 -28.66 -12.01
C TYR A 8 -3.60 -29.58 -13.18
N GLU A 9 -2.36 -29.52 -13.67
CA GLU A 9 -1.87 -30.45 -14.70
C GLU A 9 -1.98 -31.92 -14.24
N VAL A 10 -1.81 -32.17 -12.94
CA VAL A 10 -1.97 -33.51 -12.33
C VAL A 10 -3.45 -33.85 -12.02
N HIS A 11 -4.35 -32.85 -11.94
CA HIS A 11 -5.75 -33.01 -11.51
C HIS A 11 -6.74 -32.32 -12.47
N SER A 12 -6.66 -32.70 -13.75
CA SER A 12 -7.46 -32.11 -14.85
C SER A 12 -8.98 -32.27 -14.72
N GLU A 13 -9.45 -33.12 -13.81
CA GLU A 13 -10.87 -33.33 -13.52
C GLU A 13 -11.53 -32.20 -12.71
N LYS A 14 -10.73 -31.35 -12.08
CA LYS A 14 -11.24 -30.21 -11.30
C LYS A 14 -11.48 -29.03 -12.22
N GLN A 15 -12.36 -28.10 -11.84
CA GLN A 15 -12.50 -26.81 -12.53
C GLN A 15 -11.61 -25.77 -11.85
N LEU A 16 -10.84 -25.02 -12.63
CA LEU A 16 -9.97 -23.95 -12.15
C LEU A 16 -10.35 -22.62 -12.81
N ALA A 17 -10.43 -21.57 -12.00
CA ALA A 17 -10.48 -20.20 -12.47
C ALA A 17 -9.34 -19.40 -11.81
N LEU A 18 -8.64 -18.58 -12.60
CA LEU A 18 -7.61 -17.68 -12.13
C LEU A 18 -8.12 -16.23 -12.22
N LEU A 19 -8.08 -15.52 -11.10
CA LEU A 19 -8.41 -14.11 -11.03
C LEU A 19 -7.13 -13.30 -10.79
N PHE A 20 -6.83 -12.40 -11.72
CA PHE A 20 -5.71 -11.48 -11.62
C PHE A 20 -6.23 -10.11 -11.18
N LEU A 21 -5.74 -9.62 -10.04
CA LEU A 21 -6.09 -8.32 -9.49
C LEU A 21 -4.85 -7.43 -9.46
N ASP A 22 -5.01 -6.19 -9.93
CA ASP A 22 -3.97 -5.17 -9.85
C ASP A 22 -4.42 -4.00 -8.98
N ALA A 23 -3.51 -3.50 -8.14
CA ALA A 23 -3.76 -2.36 -7.28
C ALA A 23 -3.32 -1.07 -7.99
N GLN A 24 -4.28 -0.40 -8.64
CA GLN A 24 -4.00 0.82 -9.38
C GLN A 24 -3.30 1.87 -8.50
N LYS A 25 -2.09 2.29 -8.91
CA LYS A 25 -1.27 3.29 -8.22
C LYS A 25 -1.18 3.01 -6.70
N ALA A 26 -0.89 1.76 -6.32
CA ALA A 26 -0.91 1.28 -4.93
C ALA A 26 -0.25 2.27 -3.95
N PHE A 27 0.97 2.73 -4.26
CA PHE A 27 1.71 3.70 -3.43
C PHE A 27 1.03 5.05 -3.30
N ASN A 28 0.29 5.55 -4.30
CA ASN A 28 -0.36 6.86 -4.27
C ASN A 28 -1.74 6.79 -3.60
N ASN A 29 -2.30 5.59 -3.43
CA ASN A 29 -3.67 5.38 -2.97
C ASN A 29 -3.78 4.90 -1.52
N VAL A 30 -2.66 4.74 -0.80
CA VAL A 30 -2.66 4.41 0.63
C VAL A 30 -3.36 5.49 1.45
N ASN A 31 -4.48 5.14 2.10
CA ASN A 31 -5.17 6.05 3.03
C ASN A 31 -4.47 6.03 4.40
N TRP A 32 -4.00 7.18 4.88
CA TRP A 32 -3.22 7.27 6.12
C TRP A 32 -4.00 6.88 7.38
N ASN A 33 -5.27 7.27 7.47
CA ASN A 33 -6.11 6.90 8.61
C ASN A 33 -6.33 5.40 8.67
N PHE A 34 -6.56 4.77 7.51
CA PHE A 34 -6.68 3.33 7.42
C PHE A 34 -5.36 2.64 7.77
N MET A 35 -4.24 3.06 7.19
CA MET A 35 -2.90 2.51 7.49
C MET A 35 -2.58 2.58 9.00
N LEU A 36 -2.82 3.72 9.65
CA LEU A 36 -2.58 3.87 11.09
C LEU A 36 -3.49 2.97 11.93
N LYS A 37 -4.75 2.78 11.53
CA LYS A 37 -5.67 1.82 12.18
C LYS A 37 -5.19 0.39 11.99
N GLN A 38 -4.69 0.03 10.81
CA GLN A 38 -4.14 -1.30 10.54
C GLN A 38 -2.91 -1.60 11.38
N LEU A 39 -1.95 -0.66 11.46
CA LEU A 39 -0.79 -0.83 12.33
C LEU A 39 -1.20 -1.04 13.79
N LYS A 40 -2.22 -0.33 14.26
CA LYS A 40 -2.78 -0.54 15.61
C LYS A 40 -3.43 -1.91 15.76
N TYR A 41 -4.18 -2.38 14.76
CA TYR A 41 -4.82 -3.70 14.76
C TYR A 41 -3.80 -4.85 14.73
N MET A 42 -2.65 -4.64 14.10
CA MET A 42 -1.53 -5.59 14.05
C MET A 42 -0.63 -5.53 15.29
N ASP A 43 -1.07 -4.86 16.37
CA ASP A 43 -0.33 -4.71 17.63
C ASP A 43 1.07 -4.08 17.50
N PHE A 44 1.29 -3.20 16.52
CA PHE A 44 2.51 -2.40 16.49
C PHE A 44 2.55 -1.45 17.69
N GLY A 45 3.74 -1.30 18.29
CA GLY A 45 3.93 -0.41 19.43
C GLY A 45 3.53 1.04 19.15
N ASN A 46 2.92 1.71 20.12
CA ASN A 46 2.47 3.10 20.01
C ASN A 46 3.57 4.06 19.56
N ASN A 47 4.83 3.83 19.98
CA ASN A 47 5.97 4.63 19.56
C ASN A 47 6.16 4.58 18.03
N PHE A 48 6.10 3.38 17.43
CA PHE A 48 6.21 3.21 15.99
C PHE A 48 5.05 3.91 15.27
N ILE A 49 3.82 3.71 15.73
CA ILE A 49 2.62 4.33 15.13
C ILE A 49 2.71 5.87 15.20
N ASN A 50 3.21 6.42 16.31
CA ASN A 50 3.39 7.86 16.48
C ASN A 50 4.45 8.42 15.53
N VAL A 51 5.55 7.69 15.31
CA VAL A 51 6.57 8.06 14.29
C VAL A 51 5.95 8.10 12.90
N ILE A 52 5.23 7.05 12.49
CA ILE A 52 4.54 7.02 11.20
C ILE A 52 3.53 8.17 11.10
N ARG A 53 2.72 8.40 12.13
CA ARG A 53 1.76 9.52 12.16
C ARG A 53 2.46 10.87 11.98
N ALA A 54 3.58 11.09 12.66
CA ALA A 54 4.35 12.33 12.54
C ALA A 54 4.82 12.57 11.10
N ILE A 55 5.37 11.54 10.45
CA ILE A 55 5.87 11.59 9.06
C ILE A 55 4.77 11.97 8.07
N TYR A 56 3.54 11.49 8.28
CA TYR A 56 2.43 11.69 7.35
C TYR A 56 1.48 12.85 7.73
N SER A 57 1.63 13.48 8.90
CA SER A 57 0.63 14.44 9.41
C SER A 57 0.51 15.76 8.64
N LYS A 58 1.58 16.23 7.98
CA LYS A 58 1.64 17.56 7.32
C LYS A 58 2.52 17.52 6.07
N GLN A 59 2.21 16.62 5.14
CA GLN A 59 2.98 16.55 3.90
C GLN A 59 2.45 17.55 2.88
N GLU A 60 3.36 18.36 2.34
CA GLU A 60 3.11 19.29 1.25
C GLU A 60 3.98 18.94 0.05
N ALA A 61 3.46 19.20 -1.14
CA ALA A 61 4.19 19.11 -2.39
C ALA A 61 4.04 20.38 -3.22
N ARG A 62 4.99 20.60 -4.12
CA ARG A 62 4.96 21.60 -5.19
C ARG A 62 5.28 20.90 -6.49
N VAL A 63 4.73 21.38 -7.60
CA VAL A 63 5.12 20.93 -8.93
C VAL A 63 6.10 21.94 -9.50
N ILE A 64 7.17 21.47 -10.13
CA ILE A 64 8.08 22.33 -10.89
C ILE A 64 7.75 22.18 -12.37
N VAL A 65 7.44 23.29 -13.04
CA VAL A 65 7.14 23.34 -14.47
C VAL A 65 8.07 24.37 -15.10
N ASN A 66 8.89 23.95 -16.07
CA ASN A 66 9.87 24.82 -16.75
C ASN A 66 10.82 25.58 -15.81
N GLY A 67 11.15 24.98 -14.66
CA GLY A 67 12.02 25.59 -13.65
C GLY A 67 11.29 26.47 -12.62
N GLU A 68 10.00 26.75 -12.81
CA GLU A 68 9.19 27.49 -11.85
C GLU A 68 8.38 26.56 -10.95
N ALA A 69 8.39 26.83 -9.64
CA ALA A 69 7.63 26.06 -8.67
C ALA A 69 6.22 26.64 -8.49
N THR A 70 5.21 25.77 -8.51
CA THR A 70 3.83 26.13 -8.17
C THR A 70 3.68 26.45 -6.67
N GLN A 71 2.51 26.98 -6.30
CA GLN A 71 2.09 27.01 -4.89
C GLN A 71 2.10 25.60 -4.28
N SER A 72 2.37 25.51 -2.97
CA SER A 72 2.28 24.22 -2.28
C SER A 72 0.83 23.78 -2.10
N PHE A 73 0.64 22.47 -2.17
CA PHE A 73 -0.62 21.82 -1.86
C PHE A 73 -0.39 20.68 -0.88
N GLN A 74 -1.40 20.40 -0.06
CA GLN A 74 -1.36 19.32 0.92
C GLN A 74 -1.53 17.97 0.23
N ILE A 75 -0.66 17.03 0.56
CA ILE A 75 -0.83 15.62 0.25
C ILE A 75 -1.82 15.03 1.26
N LYS A 76 -2.75 14.19 0.81
CA LYS A 76 -3.80 13.60 1.67
C LYS A 76 -3.76 12.08 1.74
N LYS A 77 -2.97 11.43 0.86
CA LYS A 77 -2.87 9.99 0.73
C LYS A 77 -1.58 9.60 0.01
N GLY A 78 -1.24 8.33 0.11
CA GLY A 78 -0.09 7.70 -0.51
C GLY A 78 1.13 7.64 0.41
N THR A 79 2.13 6.88 0.02
CA THR A 79 3.41 6.76 0.73
C THR A 79 4.48 7.60 0.06
N ILE A 80 5.52 7.99 0.81
CA ILE A 80 6.65 8.73 0.26
C ILE A 80 7.46 7.81 -0.68
N GLN A 81 7.53 8.12 -1.97
CA GLN A 81 8.36 7.33 -2.90
C GLN A 81 9.86 7.52 -2.61
N GLY A 82 10.66 6.46 -2.79
CA GLY A 82 12.10 6.48 -2.48
C GLY A 82 12.46 6.25 -1.01
N TRP A 83 11.47 6.13 -0.13
CA TRP A 83 11.68 5.78 1.28
C TRP A 83 11.69 4.26 1.49
N ARG A 84 12.68 3.76 2.23
CA ARG A 84 12.86 2.31 2.49
C ARG A 84 11.65 1.64 3.13
N LEU A 85 10.87 2.37 3.94
CA LEU A 85 9.69 1.84 4.63
C LEU A 85 8.41 1.85 3.78
N SER A 86 8.36 2.61 2.69
CA SER A 86 7.13 2.80 1.91
C SER A 86 6.60 1.51 1.27
N PRO A 87 7.43 0.62 0.69
CA PRO A 87 6.98 -0.70 0.23
C PRO A 87 6.32 -1.51 1.33
N LEU A 88 6.92 -1.54 2.52
CA LEU A 88 6.39 -2.30 3.65
C LEU A 88 5.04 -1.73 4.12
N LEU A 89 4.93 -0.41 4.25
CA LEU A 89 3.67 0.24 4.62
C LEU A 89 2.55 -0.02 3.59
N CYS A 90 2.90 -0.05 2.30
CA CYS A 90 1.96 -0.37 1.23
C CYS A 90 1.48 -1.83 1.34
N ILE A 91 2.39 -2.78 1.53
CA ILE A 91 2.06 -4.21 1.70
C ILE A 91 1.20 -4.44 2.94
N LEU A 92 1.59 -3.86 4.09
CA LEU A 92 0.81 -3.95 5.34
C LEU A 92 -0.60 -3.39 5.18
N THR A 93 -0.76 -2.34 4.38
CA THR A 93 -2.08 -1.78 4.06
C THR A 93 -2.92 -2.76 3.23
N LEU A 94 -2.31 -3.47 2.28
CA LEU A 94 -2.98 -4.43 1.40
C LEU A 94 -3.23 -5.80 2.07
N GLU A 95 -2.52 -6.14 3.15
CA GLU A 95 -2.65 -7.42 3.86
C GLU A 95 -4.09 -7.72 4.32
N VAL A 96 -4.89 -6.67 4.59
CA VAL A 96 -6.31 -6.83 4.93
C VAL A 96 -7.11 -7.45 3.78
N LEU A 97 -6.81 -7.07 2.54
CA LEU A 97 -7.50 -7.61 1.37
C LEU A 97 -7.26 -9.11 1.24
N LYS A 98 -6.04 -9.57 1.54
CA LYS A 98 -5.69 -10.99 1.57
C LYS A 98 -6.48 -11.76 2.65
N ARG A 99 -6.90 -11.11 3.74
CA ARG A 99 -7.72 -11.75 4.78
C ARG A 99 -9.22 -11.75 4.47
N MET A 100 -9.65 -10.89 3.55
CA MET A 100 -11.05 -10.78 3.15
C MET A 100 -11.42 -11.69 1.97
N ILE A 101 -10.42 -12.14 1.21
CA ILE A 101 -10.53 -13.03 0.05
C ILE A 101 -10.06 -14.42 0.47
#